data_AF-A0A0C3BR54-F1
#
_entry.id   AF-A0A0C3BR54-F1
#
_cell.length_a   1.000
_cell.length_b   1.000
_cell.length_c   1.000
_cell.angle_alpha   90.00
_cell.angle_beta   90.00
_cell.angle_gamma   90.00
#
_symmetry.space_group_name_H-M   'P 1'
#
loop_
_entity.id
_entity.type
_entity.pdbx_description
1 polymer ?
#
loop_
_entity_poly.entity_id
_entity_poly.type
_entity_poly.pdbx_seq_one_letter_code
_entity_poly.pdbx_strand_id
1 'polypeptide(L)'
;MEIDAANFEPSIIDDTAAPYHIEPDLKATPDSPTGHAKSAPTRHSIVEHQTNLPVEMSSYPILSDADAMHFLSKVPSALFDPPILPPDCQWVCPVPGCLSLFDLKGKLPRQVLEHLTFDEIEFLKTRGFTSKSHRAISIFLVLVDIHYNQHLMDLGIVADSKVSRIHEATR
;
A
#
# COMPACT_ATOMS: atom_id res chain seq x y z
N MET A 1 -25.31 11.25 41.39
CA MET A 1 -25.69 10.05 40.62
C MET A 1 -24.38 9.30 40.43
N GLU A 2 -24.06 8.49 41.43
CA GLU A 2 -22.81 7.73 41.53
C GLU A 2 -23.05 6.39 40.85
N ILE A 3 -22.15 6.00 39.95
CA ILE A 3 -22.18 4.70 39.29
C ILE A 3 -20.94 3.95 39.74
N ASP A 4 -21.19 2.91 40.54
CA ASP A 4 -20.22 1.99 41.10
C ASP A 4 -19.42 1.26 40.02
N ALA A 5 -18.10 1.25 40.21
CA ALA A 5 -17.15 0.45 39.47
C ALA A 5 -17.25 -1.02 39.91
N ALA A 6 -17.95 -1.84 39.14
CA ALA A 6 -17.99 -3.28 39.33
C ALA A 6 -16.95 -3.97 38.44
N ASN A 7 -15.89 -4.45 39.10
CA ASN A 7 -15.15 -5.69 38.86
C ASN A 7 -15.27 -6.34 37.48
N PHE A 8 -14.18 -6.28 36.71
CA PHE A 8 -13.94 -7.24 35.63
C PHE A 8 -12.47 -7.65 35.60
N GLU A 9 -12.16 -8.79 36.20
CA GLU A 9 -10.97 -9.61 35.96
C GLU A 9 -11.35 -11.08 36.25
N PRO A 10 -10.61 -12.07 35.73
CA PRO A 10 -10.07 -12.24 34.38
C PRO A 10 -10.40 -13.65 33.84
N SER A 11 -10.19 -13.92 32.55
CA SER A 11 -10.15 -15.32 32.08
C SER A 11 -8.87 -15.55 31.28
N ILE A 12 -7.91 -16.15 31.97
CA ILE A 12 -6.68 -16.70 31.43
C ILE A 12 -7.08 -17.91 30.57
N ILE A 13 -6.77 -17.85 29.28
CA ILE A 13 -6.85 -19.03 28.40
C ILE A 13 -5.41 -19.46 28.16
N ASP A 14 -5.05 -20.54 28.82
CA ASP A 14 -3.80 -21.27 28.65
C ASP A 14 -4.05 -22.30 27.53
N ASP A 15 -3.57 -22.02 26.32
CA ASP A 15 -3.63 -22.98 25.21
C ASP A 15 -2.21 -23.32 24.79
N THR A 16 -1.64 -24.22 25.59
CA THR A 16 -0.45 -25.00 25.30
C THR A 16 -0.78 -25.99 24.18
N ALA A 17 -0.41 -25.67 22.94
CA ALA A 17 -0.41 -26.62 21.83
C ALA A 17 0.96 -26.66 21.13
N ALA A 18 1.43 -27.89 20.96
CA ALA A 18 2.79 -28.36 20.67
C ALA A 18 3.39 -27.95 19.30
N PRO A 19 4.73 -28.03 19.15
CA PRO A 19 5.45 -27.68 17.93
C PRO A 19 5.36 -28.78 16.86
N TYR A 20 5.05 -28.40 15.62
CA TYR A 20 5.18 -29.30 14.46
C TYR A 20 6.62 -29.30 13.96
N HIS A 21 7.31 -30.42 14.22
CA HIS A 21 8.53 -30.82 13.53
C HIS A 21 8.19 -31.18 12.08
N ILE A 22 8.82 -30.50 11.12
CA ILE A 22 8.86 -30.93 9.71
C ILE A 22 10.31 -30.86 9.26
N GLU A 23 10.98 -32.01 9.22
CA GLU A 23 12.11 -32.24 8.33
C GLU A 23 11.62 -33.16 7.21
N PRO A 24 12.03 -32.87 5.96
CA PRO A 24 12.65 -33.94 5.20
C PRO A 24 13.95 -33.49 4.55
N ASP A 25 14.99 -34.18 4.99
CA ASP A 25 16.28 -34.40 4.34
C ASP A 25 16.05 -35.14 3.01
N LEU A 26 16.58 -34.63 1.89
CA LEU A 26 16.84 -35.40 0.67
C LEU A 26 17.94 -34.73 -0.17
N LYS A 27 19.18 -35.11 0.16
CA LYS A 27 20.28 -35.53 -0.73
C LYS A 27 20.31 -35.07 -2.21
N ALA A 28 21.46 -34.47 -2.51
CA ALA A 28 22.44 -34.81 -3.56
C ALA A 28 22.17 -34.42 -5.04
N THR A 29 23.06 -33.54 -5.51
CA THR A 29 23.70 -33.31 -6.83
C THR A 29 24.09 -34.60 -7.61
N PRO A 30 24.57 -34.60 -8.89
CA PRO A 30 25.17 -33.51 -9.70
C PRO A 30 24.88 -33.52 -11.24
N ASP A 31 25.54 -32.56 -11.91
CA ASP A 31 26.09 -32.58 -13.28
C ASP A 31 25.33 -32.05 -14.51
N SER A 32 26.09 -31.19 -15.21
CA SER A 32 25.84 -30.47 -16.47
C SER A 32 25.55 -31.38 -17.67
N PRO A 33 25.05 -30.84 -18.80
CA PRO A 33 26.01 -30.45 -19.83
C PRO A 33 25.69 -29.17 -20.60
N THR A 34 26.79 -28.55 -21.00
CA THR A 34 27.01 -27.54 -22.03
C THR A 34 26.15 -27.74 -23.28
N GLY A 35 25.38 -26.70 -23.64
CA GLY A 35 24.64 -26.63 -24.91
C GLY A 35 24.83 -25.27 -25.56
N HIS A 36 25.82 -25.16 -26.45
CA HIS A 36 25.95 -24.05 -27.37
C HIS A 36 24.76 -24.06 -28.36
N ALA A 37 23.97 -22.99 -28.38
CA ALA A 37 23.12 -22.65 -29.52
C ALA A 37 23.33 -21.18 -29.87
N LYS A 38 24.07 -20.96 -30.96
CA LYS A 38 24.17 -19.69 -31.68
C LYS A 38 22.81 -19.43 -32.31
N SER A 39 22.08 -18.41 -31.82
CA SER A 39 20.91 -17.87 -32.51
C SER A 39 21.19 -16.44 -32.94
N ALA A 40 20.88 -16.20 -34.21
CA ALA A 40 21.20 -15.01 -34.99
C ALA A 40 20.61 -13.70 -34.41
N PRO A 41 21.24 -12.54 -34.69
CA PRO A 41 20.61 -11.25 -34.41
C PRO A 41 19.49 -11.00 -35.43
N THR A 42 18.25 -11.25 -35.04
CA THR A 42 17.07 -10.76 -35.76
C THR A 42 17.05 -9.24 -35.68
N ARG A 43 17.32 -8.61 -36.82
CA ARG A 43 17.26 -7.17 -37.02
C ARG A 43 15.78 -6.74 -36.99
N HIS A 44 15.25 -6.45 -35.80
CA HIS A 44 13.92 -5.87 -35.68
C HIS A 44 13.98 -4.45 -36.23
N SER A 45 13.33 -4.27 -37.38
CA SER A 45 13.08 -2.96 -37.99
C SER A 45 12.24 -2.14 -37.01
N ILE A 46 12.85 -1.14 -36.40
CA ILE A 46 12.15 -0.12 -35.62
C ILE A 46 11.38 0.72 -36.64
N VAL A 47 10.12 0.37 -36.85
CA VAL A 47 9.16 1.26 -37.49
C VAL A 47 8.81 2.31 -36.45
N GLU A 48 9.42 3.49 -36.57
CA GLU A 48 9.04 4.68 -35.81
C GLU A 48 7.63 5.09 -36.23
N HIS A 49 6.61 4.48 -35.63
CA HIS A 49 5.27 5.03 -35.64
C HIS A 49 5.26 6.24 -34.70
N GLN A 50 5.64 7.40 -35.26
CA GLN A 50 5.28 8.70 -34.72
C GLN A 50 3.75 8.78 -34.65
N THR A 51 3.21 8.40 -33.51
CA THR A 51 1.84 8.70 -33.13
C THR A 51 1.79 10.19 -32.80
N ASN A 52 1.48 10.99 -33.81
CA ASN A 52 0.96 12.35 -33.62
C ASN A 52 -0.38 12.23 -32.89
N LEU A 53 -0.32 12.06 -31.57
CA LEU A 53 -1.49 12.26 -30.73
C LEU A 53 -1.77 13.77 -30.71
N PRO A 54 -3.00 14.20 -31.03
CA PRO A 54 -3.37 15.59 -30.85
C PRO A 54 -3.18 15.93 -29.38
N VAL A 55 -2.34 16.91 -29.11
CA VAL A 55 -2.23 17.55 -27.80
C VAL A 55 -3.55 18.27 -27.61
N GLU A 56 -4.57 17.55 -27.13
CA GLU A 56 -5.75 18.18 -26.57
C GLU A 56 -5.25 18.94 -25.35
N MET A 57 -5.03 20.24 -25.54
CA MET A 57 -4.85 21.21 -24.48
C MET A 57 -6.13 21.18 -23.65
N SER A 58 -6.17 20.24 -22.71
CA SER A 58 -7.19 20.19 -21.66
C SER A 58 -7.15 21.55 -20.98
N SER A 59 -8.17 22.36 -21.28
CA SER A 59 -8.29 23.74 -20.83
C SER A 59 -8.73 23.70 -19.37
N TYR A 60 -7.80 23.35 -18.50
CA TYR A 60 -8.01 23.50 -17.07
C TYR A 60 -8.02 25.00 -16.77
N PRO A 61 -9.05 25.52 -16.07
CA PRO A 61 -9.05 26.91 -15.66
C PRO A 61 -7.81 27.15 -14.79
N ILE A 62 -6.94 28.05 -15.24
CA ILE A 62 -5.81 28.52 -14.44
C ILE A 62 -6.42 29.28 -13.27
N LEU A 63 -6.40 28.68 -12.08
CA LEU A 63 -6.83 29.34 -10.86
C LEU A 63 -5.94 30.56 -10.63
N SER A 64 -6.53 31.67 -10.18
CA SER A 64 -5.72 32.80 -9.72
C SER A 64 -4.90 32.38 -8.50
N ASP A 65 -3.74 33.00 -8.28
CA ASP A 65 -2.88 32.69 -7.12
C ASP A 65 -3.64 32.85 -5.79
N ALA A 66 -4.58 33.79 -5.72
CA ALA A 66 -5.42 34.01 -4.55
C ALA A 66 -6.40 32.85 -4.30
N ASP A 67 -7.03 32.35 -5.36
CA ASP A 67 -7.96 31.21 -5.28
C ASP A 67 -7.21 29.92 -4.95
N ALA A 68 -6.01 29.74 -5.51
CA ALA A 68 -5.13 28.62 -5.20
C ALA A 68 -4.72 28.62 -3.72
N MET A 69 -4.31 29.77 -3.17
CA MET A 69 -3.97 29.90 -1.75
C MET A 69 -5.17 29.69 -0.83
N HIS A 70 -6.35 30.22 -1.20
CA HIS A 70 -7.58 30.00 -0.45
C HIS A 70 -7.97 28.52 -0.45
N PHE A 71 -7.80 27.83 -1.57
CA PHE A 71 -8.08 26.40 -1.68
C PHE A 71 -7.09 25.55 -0.87
N LEU A 72 -5.78 25.82 -0.97
CA LEU A 72 -4.75 25.15 -0.18
C LEU A 72 -4.94 25.34 1.33
N SER A 73 -5.49 26.48 1.76
CA SER A 73 -5.80 26.72 3.18
C SER A 73 -6.85 25.76 3.76
N LYS A 74 -7.63 25.08 2.90
CA LYS A 74 -8.63 24.09 3.31
C LYS A 74 -8.06 22.67 3.39
N VAL A 75 -6.90 22.43 2.78
CA VAL A 75 -6.25 21.11 2.79
C VAL A 75 -5.53 20.96 4.13
N PRO A 76 -5.83 19.91 4.92
CA PRO A 76 -5.13 19.65 6.17
C PRO A 76 -3.62 19.55 5.94
N SER A 77 -2.82 20.28 6.72
CA SER A 77 -1.37 20.35 6.50
C SER A 77 -0.69 18.98 6.60
N ALA A 78 -1.28 18.06 7.39
CA ALA A 78 -0.79 16.70 7.55
C ALA A 78 -0.84 15.83 6.28
N LEU A 79 -1.54 16.29 5.23
CA LEU A 79 -1.55 15.64 3.92
C LEU A 79 -0.30 15.97 3.08
N PHE A 80 0.47 17.00 3.45
CA PHE A 80 1.72 17.34 2.77
C PHE A 80 2.92 16.54 3.29
N ASP A 81 2.80 15.94 4.48
CA ASP A 81 3.86 15.16 5.07
C ASP A 81 3.80 13.70 4.61
N PRO A 82 4.93 13.11 4.18
CA PRO A 82 4.96 11.70 3.82
C PRO A 82 4.64 10.84 5.05
N PRO A 83 3.72 9.87 4.94
CA PRO A 83 3.33 9.07 6.08
C PRO A 83 4.46 8.14 6.51
N ILE A 84 4.67 8.07 7.82
CA ILE A 84 5.70 7.22 8.44
C ILE A 84 5.01 6.00 9.02
N LEU A 85 5.52 4.81 8.69
CA LEU A 85 5.02 3.56 9.23
C LEU A 85 5.31 3.49 10.75
N PRO A 86 4.28 3.44 11.61
CA PRO A 86 4.48 3.47 13.05
C PRO A 86 5.09 2.16 13.59
N PRO A 87 5.90 2.22 14.67
CA PRO A 87 6.64 1.08 15.20
C PRO A 87 5.74 -0.01 15.81
N ASP A 88 4.61 0.38 16.40
CA ASP A 88 3.59 -0.52 16.95
C ASP A 88 2.71 -1.16 15.86
N CYS A 89 2.78 -0.63 14.63
CA CYS A 89 1.93 -0.98 13.50
C CYS A 89 0.46 -0.55 13.68
N GLN A 90 0.22 0.48 14.49
CA GLN A 90 -1.06 1.16 14.61
C GLN A 90 -0.93 2.58 14.09
N TRP A 91 -1.56 2.86 12.96
CA TRP A 91 -1.52 4.19 12.36
C TRP A 91 -2.81 4.95 12.60
N VAL A 92 -2.70 6.12 13.21
CA VAL A 92 -3.80 7.06 13.40
C VAL A 92 -3.68 8.16 12.36
N CYS A 93 -4.80 8.48 11.70
CA CYS A 93 -4.81 9.56 10.74
C CYS A 93 -4.50 10.91 11.42
N PRO A 94 -3.53 11.69 10.90
CA PRO A 94 -3.14 12.97 11.48
C PRO A 94 -4.08 14.13 11.09
N VAL A 95 -5.08 13.90 10.23
CA VAL A 95 -6.05 14.93 9.82
C VAL A 95 -6.96 15.28 11.01
N PRO A 96 -7.05 16.57 11.40
CA PRO A 96 -7.90 16.98 12.51
C PRO A 96 -9.36 16.56 12.32
N GLY A 97 -9.93 15.92 13.35
CA GLY A 97 -11.31 15.41 13.32
C GLY A 97 -11.47 14.04 12.65
N CYS A 98 -10.42 13.48 12.05
CA CYS A 98 -10.42 12.11 11.58
C CYS A 98 -10.11 11.14 12.74
N LEU A 99 -10.95 10.13 12.91
CA LEU A 99 -10.78 9.09 13.95
C LEU A 99 -10.35 7.74 13.36
N SER A 100 -9.88 7.74 12.12
CA SER A 100 -9.46 6.50 11.45
C SER A 100 -8.18 5.95 12.08
N LEU A 101 -8.27 4.68 12.46
CA LEU A 101 -7.17 3.87 12.97
C LEU A 101 -6.98 2.68 12.04
N PHE A 102 -5.76 2.50 11.53
CA PHE A 102 -5.35 1.30 10.83
C PHE A 102 -4.52 0.45 11.78
N ASP A 103 -5.14 -0.62 12.29
CA ASP A 103 -4.41 -1.71 12.91
C ASP A 103 -3.84 -2.61 11.81
N LEU A 104 -2.56 -2.40 11.52
CA LEU A 104 -1.87 -3.06 10.43
C LEU A 104 -1.53 -4.52 10.77
N LYS A 105 -1.59 -4.92 12.05
CA LYS A 105 -1.45 -6.32 12.47
C LYS A 105 -2.80 -7.02 12.64
N GLY A 106 -3.87 -6.25 12.76
CA GLY A 106 -5.22 -6.75 12.96
C GLY A 106 -6.06 -6.75 11.69
N LYS A 107 -7.31 -6.32 11.84
CA LYS A 107 -8.29 -6.28 10.74
C LYS A 107 -8.24 -4.93 10.04
N LEU A 108 -7.75 -4.94 8.81
CA LEU A 108 -7.88 -3.78 7.93
C LEU A 108 -9.35 -3.55 7.53
N PRO A 109 -9.75 -2.28 7.31
CA PRO A 109 -11.06 -1.96 6.77
C PRO A 109 -11.32 -2.63 5.43
N ARG A 110 -12.57 -3.02 5.16
CA ARG A 110 -12.94 -3.68 3.89
C ARG A 110 -12.58 -2.85 2.66
N GLN A 111 -12.84 -1.55 2.70
CA GLN A 111 -12.56 -0.62 1.60
C GLN A 111 -11.09 -0.69 1.19
N VAL A 112 -10.19 -0.75 2.18
CA VAL A 112 -8.76 -0.90 1.99
C VAL A 112 -8.43 -2.25 1.33
N LEU A 113 -9.04 -3.34 1.80
CA LEU A 113 -8.77 -4.68 1.27
C LEU A 113 -9.14 -4.81 -0.21
N GLU A 114 -10.13 -4.07 -0.70
CA GLU A 114 -10.56 -4.07 -2.10
C GLU A 114 -9.49 -3.51 -3.05
N HIS A 115 -8.53 -2.74 -2.53
CA HIS A 115 -7.42 -2.21 -3.32
C HIS A 115 -6.15 -3.07 -3.25
N LEU A 116 -6.08 -4.03 -2.33
CA LEU A 116 -4.93 -4.93 -2.18
C LEU A 116 -5.10 -6.18 -3.04
N THR A 117 -3.98 -6.69 -3.54
CA THR A 117 -3.94 -8.02 -4.18
C THR A 117 -4.12 -9.13 -3.16
N PHE A 118 -4.55 -10.30 -3.62
CA PHE A 118 -4.66 -11.50 -2.78
C PHE A 118 -3.36 -11.80 -2.05
N ASP A 119 -2.23 -11.75 -2.76
CA ASP A 119 -0.90 -12.04 -2.19
C ASP A 119 -0.50 -11.03 -1.11
N GLU A 120 -0.88 -9.76 -1.26
CA GLU A 120 -0.65 -8.75 -0.22
C GLU A 120 -1.50 -9.03 1.01
N ILE A 121 -2.79 -9.33 0.83
CA ILE A 121 -3.68 -9.71 1.93
C ILE A 121 -3.15 -10.95 2.66
N GLU A 122 -2.68 -11.96 1.93
CA GLU A 122 -2.08 -13.16 2.51
C GLU A 122 -0.76 -12.86 3.23
N PHE A 123 0.09 -12.02 2.65
CA PHE A 123 1.32 -11.54 3.29
C PHE A 123 1.03 -10.87 4.63
N LEU A 124 0.02 -10.00 4.68
CA LEU A 124 -0.40 -9.31 5.89
C LEU A 124 -0.88 -10.28 6.97
N LYS A 125 -1.66 -11.30 6.59
CA LYS A 125 -2.19 -12.31 7.52
C LYS A 125 -1.10 -13.22 8.11
N THR A 126 -0.08 -13.56 7.32
CA THR A 126 0.87 -14.63 7.66
C THR A 126 2.17 -14.10 8.28
N ARG A 127 2.69 -12.97 7.79
CA ARG A 127 3.98 -12.42 8.22
C ARG A 127 3.85 -11.12 9.02
N GLY A 128 2.69 -10.49 8.96
CA GLY A 128 2.38 -9.25 9.66
C GLY A 128 3.13 -8.04 9.13
N PHE A 129 2.77 -6.88 9.68
CA PHE A 129 3.46 -5.63 9.40
C PHE A 129 4.76 -5.50 10.17
N THR A 130 5.83 -5.14 9.48
CA THR A 130 7.11 -4.76 10.10
C THR A 130 7.68 -3.53 9.39
N SER A 131 8.27 -2.62 10.16
CA SER A 131 8.94 -1.42 9.62
C SER A 131 10.20 -1.72 8.82
N LYS A 132 10.67 -2.97 8.83
CA LYS A 132 11.82 -3.44 8.06
C LYS A 132 11.42 -4.08 6.72
N SER A 133 10.15 -4.41 6.54
CA SER A 133 9.67 -5.04 5.31
C SER A 133 9.29 -3.97 4.30
N HIS A 134 10.05 -3.89 3.20
CA HIS A 134 9.70 -3.04 2.06
C HIS A 134 8.28 -3.32 1.56
N ARG A 135 7.86 -4.59 1.52
CA ARG A 135 6.51 -4.96 1.11
C ARG A 135 5.44 -4.41 2.06
N ALA A 136 5.69 -4.46 3.37
CA ALA A 136 4.78 -3.88 4.36
C ALA A 136 4.70 -2.36 4.20
N ILE A 137 5.83 -1.69 4.05
CA ILE A 137 5.89 -0.24 3.81
C ILE A 137 5.08 0.12 2.55
N SER A 138 5.28 -0.57 1.43
CA SER A 138 4.54 -0.32 0.19
C SER A 138 3.03 -0.47 0.38
N ILE A 139 2.59 -1.53 1.07
CA ILE A 139 1.17 -1.72 1.38
C ILE A 139 0.65 -0.57 2.23
N PHE A 140 1.37 -0.17 3.30
CA PHE A 140 0.98 0.95 4.15
C PHE A 140 0.84 2.27 3.38
N LEU A 141 1.78 2.56 2.48
CA LEU A 141 1.70 3.76 1.64
C LEU A 141 0.44 3.74 0.77
N VAL A 142 0.06 2.59 0.20
CA VAL A 142 -1.20 2.44 -0.54
C VAL A 142 -2.40 2.70 0.37
N LEU A 143 -2.39 2.19 1.61
CA LEU A 143 -3.51 2.40 2.55
C LEU A 143 -3.70 3.87 2.89
N VAL A 144 -2.60 4.55 3.20
CA VAL A 144 -2.64 5.97 3.55
C VAL A 144 -3.02 6.81 2.34
N ASP A 145 -2.52 6.49 1.15
CA ASP A 145 -2.88 7.19 -0.09
C ASP A 145 -4.39 7.11 -0.37
N ILE A 146 -4.99 5.91 -0.28
CA ILE A 146 -6.44 5.73 -0.41
C ILE A 146 -7.19 6.58 0.60
N HIS A 147 -6.75 6.57 1.86
CA HIS A 147 -7.39 7.32 2.92
C HIS A 147 -7.25 8.83 2.76
N TYR A 148 -6.08 9.32 2.34
CA TYR A 148 -5.82 10.73 2.07
C TYR A 148 -6.60 11.21 0.86
N ASN A 149 -6.71 10.40 -0.20
CA ASN A 149 -7.58 10.68 -1.33
C ASN A 149 -9.05 10.80 -0.91
N GLN A 150 -9.51 10.03 0.09
CA GLN A 150 -10.85 10.23 0.64
C GLN A 150 -11.02 11.62 1.29
N HIS A 151 -10.05 12.09 2.08
CA HIS A 151 -10.09 13.45 2.65
C HIS A 151 -10.12 14.53 1.56
N LEU A 152 -9.34 14.34 0.50
CA LEU A 152 -9.34 15.24 -0.64
C LEU A 152 -10.70 15.24 -1.36
N MET A 153 -11.29 14.07 -1.60
CA MET A 153 -12.62 13.95 -2.20
C MET A 153 -13.71 14.60 -1.36
N ASP A 154 -13.66 14.48 -0.03
CA ASP A 154 -14.61 15.11 0.90
C ASP A 154 -14.53 16.65 0.84
N LEU A 155 -13.38 17.19 0.44
CA LEU A 155 -13.16 18.61 0.17
C LEU A 155 -13.51 19.02 -1.28
N GLY A 156 -14.01 18.09 -2.10
CA GLY A 156 -14.30 18.30 -3.52
C GLY A 156 -13.06 18.28 -4.42
N ILE A 157 -11.93 17.80 -3.91
CA ILE A 157 -10.65 17.70 -4.61
C ILE A 157 -10.51 16.28 -5.17
N VAL A 158 -10.66 16.14 -6.48
CA VAL A 158 -10.42 14.87 -7.15
C VAL A 158 -8.99 14.86 -7.66
N ALA A 159 -8.10 14.20 -6.94
CA ALA A 159 -6.80 13.85 -7.49
C ALA A 159 -7.03 12.78 -8.55
N ASP A 160 -6.59 13.04 -9.79
CA ASP A 160 -6.61 12.04 -10.86
C ASP A 160 -5.47 11.04 -10.56
N SER A 161 -5.67 10.21 -9.53
CA SER A 161 -4.68 9.29 -9.00
C SER A 161 -4.57 8.09 -9.94
N LYS A 162 -4.01 8.31 -11.14
CA LYS A 162 -3.39 7.22 -11.90
C LYS A 162 -2.13 6.82 -11.14
N VAL A 163 -2.31 6.09 -10.04
CA VAL A 163 -1.25 5.29 -9.43
C VAL A 163 -0.94 4.21 -10.45
N SER A 164 -0.09 4.55 -11.42
CA SER A 164 0.50 3.60 -12.35
C SER A 164 1.24 2.59 -11.49
N ARG A 165 0.60 1.45 -11.24
CA ARG A 165 1.27 0.28 -10.66
C ARG A 165 2.37 -0.09 -11.65
N ILE A 166 3.60 0.39 -11.40
CA ILE A 166 4.79 -0.12 -12.06
C ILE A 166 5.03 -1.51 -11.45
N HIS A 167 4.20 -2.47 -11.83
CA HIS A 167 4.57 -3.88 -11.81
C HIS A 167 5.44 -4.10 -13.06
N GLU A 168 6.69 -3.64 -13.01
CA GLU A 168 7.67 -4.11 -13.98
C GLU A 168 8.00 -5.56 -13.64
N ALA A 169 7.53 -6.43 -14.53
CA ALA A 169 7.85 -7.82 -14.61
C ALA A 169 9.37 -8.01 -14.63
N THR A 170 9.94 -8.41 -13.49
CA THR A 170 11.23 -9.09 -13.48
C THR A 170 10.95 -10.57 -13.29
N ARG A 171 10.82 -11.28 -14.40
CA ARG A 171 10.81 -12.74 -14.44
C ARG A 171 11.71 -13.22 -15.57
#